data_AF-A0A2S8GT61-F1
#
_entry.id   AF-A0A2S8GT61-F1
#
_cell.length_a   1.000
_cell.length_b   1.000
_cell.length_c   1.000
_cell.angle_alpha   90.00
_cell.angle_beta   90.00
_cell.angle_gamma   90.00
#
_symmetry.space_group_name_H-M   'P 1'
#
loop_
_entity.id
_entity.type
_entity.pdbx_description
1 polymer ?
#
loop_
_entity_poly.entity_id
_entity_poly.type
_entity_poly.pdbx_seq_one_letter_code
_entity_poly.pdbx_strand_id
1 'polypeptide(L)'
;MSGDMFKKYEAMAETLERISLSYPEDSDERRAIYAAARALALQLHVEARRRYEEFLKEFPVTDAMIDNALAQTANSPEGTMASVHGEMWVLVIDPDGKRRLIRPNLIDWDEDDAADQ
;
A
#
# COMPACT_ATOMS: atom_id res chain seq x y z
N MET A 1 -10.53 -14.51 -6.79
CA MET A 1 -11.45 -13.57 -7.48
C MET A 1 -10.94 -13.32 -8.89
N SER A 2 -11.78 -13.36 -9.92
CA SER A 2 -11.36 -13.02 -11.29
C SER A 2 -11.02 -11.52 -11.41
N GLY A 3 -10.17 -11.13 -12.36
CA GLY A 3 -9.85 -9.70 -12.61
C GLY A 3 -11.08 -8.85 -12.96
N ASP A 4 -12.15 -9.47 -13.46
CA ASP A 4 -13.44 -8.83 -13.74
C ASP A 4 -14.19 -8.42 -12.46
N MET A 5 -14.10 -9.20 -11.38
CA MET A 5 -14.72 -8.86 -10.10
C MET A 5 -14.01 -7.68 -9.42
N PHE A 6 -12.68 -7.58 -9.54
CA PHE A 6 -11.93 -6.46 -8.97
C PHE A 6 -12.37 -5.11 -9.57
N LYS A 7 -12.43 -5.02 -10.90
CA LYS A 7 -12.88 -3.81 -11.61
C LYS A 7 -14.31 -3.42 -11.26
N LYS A 8 -15.19 -4.40 -11.05
CA LYS A 8 -16.58 -4.14 -10.66
C LYS A 8 -16.66 -3.50 -9.27
N TYR A 9 -15.93 -4.04 -8.30
CA TYR A 9 -15.92 -3.48 -6.95
C TYR A 9 -15.23 -2.12 -6.88
N GLU A 10 -14.17 -1.90 -7.67
CA GLU A 10 -13.53 -0.58 -7.80
C GLU A 10 -14.53 0.45 -8.33
N ALA A 11 -15.20 0.15 -9.45
CA ALA A 11 -16.24 1.02 -10.01
C ALA A 11 -17.42 1.25 -9.05
N MET A 12 -17.77 0.25 -8.21
CA MET A 12 -18.78 0.39 -7.17
C MET A 12 -18.32 1.35 -6.06
N ALA A 13 -17.07 1.23 -5.59
CA ALA A 13 -16.52 2.10 -4.56
C ALA A 13 -16.50 3.56 -5.04
N GLU A 14 -16.00 3.81 -6.26
CA GLU A 14 -16.01 5.13 -6.90
C GLU A 14 -17.43 5.69 -7.07
N THR A 15 -18.38 4.83 -7.45
CA THR A 15 -19.77 5.25 -7.62
C THR A 15 -20.41 5.63 -6.29
N LEU A 16 -20.17 4.86 -5.24
CA LEU A 16 -20.65 5.19 -3.89
C LEU A 16 -20.04 6.49 -3.38
N GLU A 17 -18.73 6.69 -3.56
CA GLU A 17 -18.08 7.94 -3.18
C GLU A 17 -18.69 9.14 -3.92
N ARG A 18 -18.90 9.03 -5.23
CA ARG A 18 -19.57 10.05 -6.03
C ARG A 18 -21.01 10.31 -5.58
N ILE A 19 -21.78 9.26 -5.25
CA ILE A 19 -23.15 9.42 -4.73
C ILE A 19 -23.11 10.14 -3.37
N SER A 20 -22.14 9.84 -2.50
CA SER A 20 -22.04 10.50 -1.20
C SER A 20 -21.88 12.03 -1.32
N LEU A 21 -21.23 12.51 -2.39
CA LEU A 21 -21.02 13.93 -2.66
C LEU A 21 -22.29 14.68 -3.07
N SER A 22 -23.39 14.00 -3.41
CA SER A 22 -24.68 14.65 -3.68
C SER A 22 -25.46 15.00 -2.41
N TYR A 23 -25.00 14.51 -1.25
CA TYR A 23 -25.62 14.76 0.05
C TYR A 23 -24.86 15.85 0.83
N PRO A 24 -25.55 16.58 1.75
CA PRO A 24 -24.91 17.54 2.64
C PRO A 24 -23.78 16.90 3.47
N GLU A 25 -22.74 17.68 3.77
CA GLU A 25 -21.52 17.22 4.47
C GLU A 25 -21.80 16.49 5.78
N ASP A 26 -22.71 17.03 6.57
CA ASP A 26 -23.01 16.51 7.91
C ASP A 26 -24.16 15.50 7.95
N SER A 27 -24.73 15.17 6.78
CA SER A 27 -25.86 14.24 6.70
C SER A 27 -25.47 12.82 7.08
N ASP A 28 -26.42 12.08 7.67
CA ASP A 28 -26.23 10.67 7.98
C ASP A 28 -26.06 9.84 6.70
N GLU A 29 -26.76 10.23 5.63
CA GLU A 29 -26.68 9.61 4.31
C GLU A 29 -25.28 9.73 3.70
N ARG A 30 -24.66 10.93 3.72
CA ARG A 30 -23.29 11.10 3.24
C ARG A 30 -22.33 10.24 4.04
N ARG A 31 -22.44 10.26 5.38
CA ARG A 31 -21.57 9.45 6.26
C ARG A 31 -21.70 7.96 5.99
N ALA A 32 -22.92 7.43 5.88
CA ALA A 32 -23.17 6.02 5.64
C ALA A 32 -22.64 5.57 4.27
N ILE A 33 -22.94 6.32 3.21
CA ILE A 33 -22.52 5.97 1.84
C ILE A 33 -21.01 6.09 1.68
N TYR A 34 -20.41 7.14 2.25
CA TYR A 34 -18.95 7.32 2.24
C TYR A 34 -18.24 6.20 3.02
N ALA A 35 -18.75 5.82 4.19
CA ALA A 35 -18.21 4.69 4.95
C ALA A 35 -18.28 3.38 4.16
N ALA A 36 -19.38 3.12 3.45
CA ALA A 36 -19.52 1.96 2.59
C ALA A 36 -18.50 1.98 1.42
N ALA A 37 -18.30 3.13 0.78
CA ALA A 37 -17.29 3.31 -0.27
C ALA A 37 -15.88 2.99 0.26
N ARG A 38 -15.54 3.52 1.45
CA ARG A 38 -14.24 3.28 2.10
C ARG A 38 -14.04 1.82 2.50
N ALA A 39 -15.05 1.18 3.07
CA ALA A 39 -14.98 -0.24 3.43
C ALA A 39 -14.73 -1.12 2.19
N LEU A 40 -15.40 -0.81 1.07
CA LEU A 40 -15.21 -1.55 -0.17
C LEU A 40 -13.82 -1.31 -0.78
N ALA A 41 -13.33 -0.06 -0.78
CA ALA A 41 -11.98 0.27 -1.23
C ALA A 41 -10.91 -0.44 -0.38
N LEU A 42 -11.09 -0.47 0.94
CA LEU A 42 -10.17 -1.17 1.85
C LEU A 42 -10.12 -2.67 1.53
N GLN A 43 -11.28 -3.30 1.32
CA GLN A 43 -11.34 -4.73 0.96
C GLN A 43 -10.59 -5.00 -0.36
N LEU A 44 -10.68 -4.09 -1.34
CA LEU A 44 -9.92 -4.20 -2.59
C LEU A 44 -8.42 -4.07 -2.37
N HIS A 45 -7.98 -3.14 -1.51
CA HIS A 45 -6.57 -3.00 -1.16
C HIS A 45 -6.02 -4.25 -0.46
N VAL A 46 -6.78 -4.86 0.45
CA VAL A 46 -6.40 -6.12 1.12
C VAL A 46 -6.24 -7.25 0.10
N GLU A 47 -7.20 -7.43 -0.81
CA GLU A 47 -7.11 -8.48 -1.84
C GLU A 47 -6.00 -8.20 -2.85
N ALA A 48 -5.79 -6.93 -3.24
CA ALA A 48 -4.69 -6.54 -4.12
C ALA A 48 -3.33 -6.82 -3.46
N ARG A 49 -3.18 -6.48 -2.18
CA ARG A 49 -1.99 -6.80 -1.39
C ARG A 49 -1.76 -8.30 -1.33
N ARG A 50 -2.78 -9.10 -1.03
CA ARG A 50 -2.70 -10.57 -0.98
C ARG A 50 -2.20 -11.16 -2.31
N ARG A 51 -2.74 -10.70 -3.44
CA ARG A 51 -2.29 -11.16 -4.77
C ARG A 51 -0.88 -10.70 -5.11
N TYR A 52 -0.51 -9.49 -4.68
CA TYR A 52 0.83 -8.99 -4.88
C TYR A 52 1.84 -9.79 -4.05
N GLU A 53 1.51 -10.17 -2.82
CA GLU A 53 2.32 -11.08 -2.00
C GLU A 53 2.45 -12.48 -2.62
N GLU A 54 1.39 -13.00 -3.24
CA GLU A 54 1.45 -14.25 -4.03
C GLU A 54 2.38 -14.10 -5.24
N PHE A 55 2.26 -12.99 -5.98
CA PHE A 55 3.12 -12.67 -7.10
C PHE A 55 4.61 -12.59 -6.68
N LEU A 56 4.91 -11.97 -5.54
CA LEU A 56 6.28 -11.89 -5.02
C LEU A 56 6.86 -13.24 -4.59
N LYS A 57 6.03 -14.24 -4.26
CA LYS A 57 6.52 -15.61 -4.02
C LYS A 57 6.99 -16.27 -5.31
N GLU A 58 6.32 -16.00 -6.43
CA GLU A 58 6.69 -16.51 -7.76
C GLU A 58 7.83 -15.71 -8.39
N PHE A 59 7.85 -14.40 -8.15
CA PHE A 59 8.80 -13.44 -8.70
C PHE A 59 9.42 -12.61 -7.57
N PRO A 60 10.36 -13.17 -6.81
CA PRO A 60 10.95 -12.49 -5.67
C PRO A 60 11.81 -11.30 -6.10
N VAL A 61 11.88 -10.29 -5.24
CA VAL A 61 12.85 -9.20 -5.38
C VAL A 61 14.26 -9.79 -5.32
N THR A 62 15.07 -9.50 -6.33
CA THR A 62 16.45 -9.98 -6.43
C THR A 62 17.45 -8.89 -6.05
N ASP A 63 18.64 -9.28 -5.63
CA ASP A 63 19.72 -8.35 -5.30
C ASP A 63 20.05 -7.42 -6.48
N ALA A 64 20.04 -7.94 -7.71
CA ALA A 64 20.26 -7.14 -8.92
C ALA A 64 19.23 -6.01 -9.09
N MET A 65 17.99 -6.22 -8.65
CA MET A 65 16.95 -5.18 -8.69
C MET A 65 17.17 -4.13 -7.61
N ILE A 66 17.61 -4.56 -6.42
CA ILE A 66 17.98 -3.67 -5.32
C ILE A 66 19.18 -2.82 -5.71
N ASP A 67 20.22 -3.41 -6.28
CA ASP A 67 21.43 -2.72 -6.73
C ASP A 67 21.10 -1.68 -7.81
N ASN A 68 20.23 -2.02 -8.76
CA ASN A 68 19.78 -1.08 -9.78
C ASN A 68 19.01 0.10 -9.17
N ALA A 69 18.10 -0.17 -8.23
CA ALA A 69 17.37 0.89 -7.54
C ALA A 69 18.30 1.76 -6.67
N LEU A 70 19.27 1.14 -6.00
CA LEU A 70 20.27 1.85 -5.20
C LEU A 70 21.10 2.78 -6.09
N ALA A 71 21.53 2.31 -7.27
CA ALA A 71 22.24 3.12 -8.25
C ALA A 71 21.42 4.33 -8.73
N GLN A 72 20.11 4.19 -8.90
CA GLN A 72 19.22 5.31 -9.26
C GLN A 72 19.09 6.35 -8.13
N THR A 73 19.26 5.92 -6.88
CA THR A 73 19.23 6.80 -5.70
C THR A 73 20.62 7.26 -5.24
N ALA A 74 21.67 7.03 -6.03
CA ALA A 74 23.06 7.23 -5.61
C ALA A 74 23.41 8.66 -5.18
N ASN A 75 22.65 9.68 -5.60
CA ASN A 75 22.87 11.08 -5.18
C ASN A 75 21.71 11.63 -4.34
N SER A 76 20.77 10.77 -3.96
CA SER A 76 19.61 11.17 -3.19
C SER A 76 19.94 11.26 -1.69
N PRO A 77 19.23 12.13 -0.95
CA PRO A 77 19.38 12.20 0.50
C PRO A 77 18.82 10.93 1.18
N GLU A 78 19.29 10.67 2.40
CA GLU A 78 18.70 9.67 3.28
C GLU A 78 17.18 9.89 3.45
N GLY A 79 16.42 8.80 3.55
CA GLY A 79 14.96 8.83 3.61
C GLY A 79 14.27 8.88 2.25
N THR A 80 15.03 8.96 1.14
CA THR A 80 14.46 8.87 -0.20
C THR A 80 13.76 7.53 -0.40
N MET A 81 12.51 7.57 -0.85
CA MET A 81 11.75 6.37 -1.21
C MET A 81 12.14 5.89 -2.60
N ALA A 82 12.35 4.58 -2.73
CA ALA A 82 12.55 3.88 -3.98
C ALA A 82 11.47 2.81 -4.15
N SER A 83 11.02 2.59 -5.39
CA SER A 83 10.15 1.47 -5.71
C SER A 83 10.99 0.34 -6.32
N VAL A 84 11.00 -0.82 -5.68
CA VAL A 84 11.69 -2.03 -6.18
C VAL A 84 10.65 -3.10 -6.39
N HIS A 85 10.40 -3.44 -7.66
CA HIS A 85 9.40 -4.44 -8.05
C HIS A 85 7.96 -4.18 -7.57
N GLY A 86 7.61 -2.93 -7.22
CA GLY A 86 6.31 -2.58 -6.65
C GLY A 86 6.31 -2.51 -5.11
N GLU A 87 7.37 -2.98 -4.45
CA GLU A 87 7.58 -2.76 -3.03
C GLU A 87 8.22 -1.38 -2.81
N MET A 88 7.86 -0.73 -1.71
CA MET A 88 8.51 0.51 -1.28
C MET A 88 9.73 0.19 -0.44
N TRP A 89 10.83 0.88 -0.71
CA TRP A 89 12.08 0.79 0.01
C TRP A 89 12.56 2.18 0.37
N VAL A 90 13.33 2.30 1.43
CA VAL A 90 13.86 3.57 1.93
C VAL A 90 15.38 3.53 1.87
N LEU A 91 15.98 4.57 1.30
CA LEU A 91 17.42 4.78 1.32
C LEU A 91 17.88 5.15 2.73
N VAL A 92 18.80 4.35 3.27
CA VAL A 92 19.48 4.61 4.54
C VAL A 92 20.98 4.73 4.29
N ILE A 93 21.61 5.64 5.02
CA ILE A 93 23.06 5.84 4.98
C ILE A 93 23.60 5.41 6.35
N ASP A 94 24.33 4.30 6.38
CA ASP A 94 24.92 3.77 7.60
C ASP A 94 26.02 4.73 8.13
N PRO A 95 26.40 4.64 9.42
CA PRO A 95 27.43 5.51 10.01
C PRO A 95 28.81 5.42 9.33
N ASP A 96 29.09 4.31 8.62
CA ASP A 96 30.32 4.13 7.82
C ASP A 96 30.22 4.73 6.41
N GLY A 97 29.11 5.42 6.10
CA GLY A 97 28.83 6.06 4.82
C GLY A 97 28.29 5.11 3.75
N LYS A 98 28.09 3.82 4.05
CA LYS A 98 27.48 2.88 3.10
C LYS A 98 26.00 3.18 2.91
N ARG A 99 25.56 3.01 1.67
CA ARG A 99 24.17 3.21 1.28
C ARG A 99 23.50 1.87 1.09
N ARG A 100 22.29 1.73 1.63
CA ARG A 100 21.45 0.55 1.43
C ARG A 100 19.99 0.93 1.35
N LEU A 101 19.23 0.11 0.65
CA LEU A 101 17.78 0.17 0.67
C LEU A 101 17.27 -0.78 1.75
N ILE A 102 16.37 -0.30 2.61
CA ILE A 102 15.65 -1.12 3.58
C ILE A 102 14.16 -1.13 3.26
N ARG A 103 13.48 -2.25 3.51
CA ARG A 103 12.02 -2.26 3.51
C ARG A 103 11.55 -1.54 4.78
N PRO A 104 10.66 -0.55 4.69
CA PRO A 104 10.02 -0.03 5.88
C PRO A 104 9.21 -1.17 6.51
N ASN A 105 9.44 -1.43 7.80
CA ASN A 105 8.52 -2.26 8.56
C ASN A 105 7.18 -1.52 8.56
N LEU A 106 6.20 -2.06 7.83
CA LEU A 106 4.81 -1.72 8.07
C LEU A 106 4.51 -2.21 9.48
N ILE A 107 4.36 -1.27 10.42
CA ILE A 107 3.84 -1.57 11.75
C ILE A 107 2.47 -2.20 11.51
N ASP A 108 2.33 -3.48 11.87
CA ASP A 108 1.04 -4.12 11.97
C ASP A 108 0.42 -3.60 13.26
N TRP A 109 -0.38 -2.54 13.16
CA TRP A 109 -1.06 -1.93 14.31
C TRP A 109 -2.11 -2.87 14.94
N ASP A 110 -2.31 -4.06 14.37
CA ASP A 110 -3.25 -5.07 14.84
C ASP A 110 -2.62 -6.06 15.86
N GLU A 111 -1.29 -6.06 16.06
CA GLU A 111 -0.63 -7.02 16.97
C GLU A 111 -0.40 -6.52 18.43
N ASP A 112 -0.56 -5.22 18.71
CA ASP A 112 -0.30 -4.66 20.05
C ASP A 112 -1.50 -4.75 21.03
N ASP A 113 -2.70 -5.15 20.58
CA ASP A 113 -3.87 -5.30 21.47
C ASP A 113 -3.96 -6.69 22.16
N ALA A 114 -3.01 -7.59 21.92
CA ALA A 114 -3.04 -8.96 22.46
C ALA A 114 -2.10 -9.20 23.66
N ALA A 115 -1.34 -8.19 24.12
CA ALA A 115 -0.32 -8.38 25.15
C ALA A 115 -0.76 -8.04 26.59
N ASP A 116 -1.98 -7.52 26.81
CA ASP A 116 -2.50 -7.16 28.14
C ASP A 116 -3.83 -7.88 28.45
N GLN A 117 -3.80 -9.21 28.61
CA GLN A 117 -4.81 -9.97 29.39
C GLN A 117 -4.17 -11.10 30.21
#